data_AF-A0A6B0XXE1-F1
#
_entry.id   AF-A0A6B0XXE1-F1
#
_cell.length_a   1.000
_cell.length_b   1.000
_cell.length_c   1.000
_cell.angle_alpha   90.00
_cell.angle_beta   90.00
_cell.angle_gamma   90.00
#
_symmetry.space_group_name_H-M   'P 1'
#
loop_
_entity.id
_entity.type
_entity.pdbx_description
1 polymer ?
#
loop_
_entity_poly.entity_id
_entity_poly.type
_entity_poly.pdbx_seq_one_letter_code
_entity_poly.pdbx_strand_id
1 'polypeptide(L)'
;MTGEARPRRLRYLAGLLAVLSCGDGAMEPPPPRPEPPPPEPPRPTTVLVSPSTLQFGAIGETAQLRAEVRDQNERPMTGVTVTWASSDPAVATVDATGLVRALADGSASITATAGSATGQAAVTVMDLDRAVLVTFYRATAGESWRRSDNWLSDAPLGQWFGVRTDDQGRVIELNLQHNNVGGP
;
A
#
# COMPACT_ATOMS: atom_id res chain seq x y z
N MET A 1 112.00 45.19 13.65
CA MET A 1 110.65 45.57 13.19
C MET A 1 110.01 44.32 12.63
N THR A 2 109.25 43.63 13.48
CA THR A 2 108.67 42.29 13.29
C THR A 2 107.22 42.45 12.85
N GLY A 3 106.74 41.58 11.97
CA GLY A 3 105.29 41.39 11.76
C GLY A 3 104.91 41.03 10.32
N GLU A 4 105.02 39.75 9.98
CA GLU A 4 104.37 39.15 8.81
C GLU A 4 102.84 39.21 8.89
N ALA A 5 102.17 39.29 7.73
CA ALA A 5 101.03 38.42 7.40
C ALA A 5 100.74 38.45 5.89
N ARG A 6 100.69 37.27 5.27
CA ARG A 6 100.52 37.01 3.83
C ARG A 6 99.03 36.79 3.42
N PRO A 7 98.71 36.76 2.11
CA PRO A 7 97.50 37.34 1.51
C PRO A 7 96.39 36.32 1.19
N ARG A 8 95.24 36.79 0.67
CA ARG A 8 94.35 35.98 -0.21
C ARG A 8 93.45 36.84 -1.11
N ARG A 9 93.27 36.35 -2.34
CA ARG A 9 92.56 36.92 -3.49
C ARG A 9 91.04 36.86 -3.31
N LEU A 10 90.27 37.79 -3.91
CA LEU A 10 88.92 37.47 -4.39
C LEU A 10 88.47 38.34 -5.58
N ARG A 11 87.70 37.70 -6.46
CA ARG A 11 87.27 38.13 -7.80
C ARG A 11 85.92 38.87 -7.74
N TYR A 12 85.69 39.69 -8.77
CA TYR A 12 84.48 40.39 -9.24
C TYR A 12 83.10 39.94 -8.74
N LEU A 13 82.15 40.89 -8.61
CA LEU A 13 80.78 40.76 -9.17
C LEU A 13 80.01 42.10 -9.16
N ALA A 14 79.29 42.34 -10.26
CA ALA A 14 78.43 43.48 -10.52
C ALA A 14 77.14 43.42 -9.68
N GLY A 15 76.75 44.55 -9.07
CA GLY A 15 75.50 44.68 -8.32
C GLY A 15 74.32 45.04 -9.23
N LEU A 16 73.39 44.10 -9.39
CA LEU A 16 72.10 44.26 -10.06
C LEU A 16 71.10 44.89 -9.07
N LEU A 17 70.47 46.00 -9.46
CA LEU A 17 69.44 46.69 -8.67
C LEU A 17 68.13 45.85 -8.69
N ALA A 18 67.73 45.30 -7.56
CA ALA A 18 66.44 44.61 -7.41
C ALA A 18 65.37 45.60 -6.93
N VAL A 19 64.31 45.78 -7.74
CA VAL A 19 63.15 46.61 -7.37
C VAL A 19 62.20 45.75 -6.52
N LEU A 20 61.95 46.15 -5.27
CA LEU A 20 60.95 45.55 -4.39
C LEU A 20 59.54 45.82 -4.96
N SER A 21 58.97 44.84 -5.64
CA SER A 21 57.53 44.83 -5.94
C SER A 21 56.78 44.42 -4.66
N CYS A 22 56.09 45.38 -4.03
CA CYS A 22 55.17 45.07 -2.93
C CYS A 22 53.97 44.31 -3.52
N GLY A 23 53.86 43.02 -3.20
CA GLY A 23 52.69 42.22 -3.52
C GLY A 23 51.51 42.70 -2.68
N ASP A 24 50.66 43.55 -3.25
CA ASP A 24 49.33 43.84 -2.71
C ASP A 24 48.36 42.73 -3.14
N GLY A 25 48.66 41.51 -2.72
CA GLY A 25 47.78 40.37 -2.87
C GLY A 25 46.75 40.42 -1.74
N ALA A 26 45.78 41.32 -1.84
CA ALA A 26 44.60 41.26 -0.99
C ALA A 26 43.99 39.87 -1.16
N MET A 27 44.11 39.04 -0.12
CA MET A 27 43.50 37.71 -0.07
C MET A 27 41.99 37.93 -0.15
N GLU A 28 41.42 37.81 -1.34
CA GLU A 28 39.97 37.89 -1.50
C GLU A 28 39.37 36.73 -0.69
N PRO A 29 38.44 37.01 0.23
CA PRO A 29 37.82 35.96 1.01
C PRO A 29 37.15 34.95 0.07
N PRO A 30 37.24 33.64 0.34
CA PRO A 30 36.62 32.64 -0.51
C PRO A 30 35.13 32.95 -0.67
N PRO A 31 34.55 32.75 -1.87
CA PRO A 31 33.14 33.03 -2.10
C PRO A 31 32.29 32.26 -1.10
N PRO A 32 31.17 32.84 -0.62
CA PRO A 32 30.25 32.15 0.27
C PRO A 32 29.81 30.84 -0.38
N ARG A 33 29.80 29.77 0.41
CA ARG A 33 29.33 28.46 -0.06
C ARG A 33 27.87 28.61 -0.52
N PRO A 34 27.47 28.04 -1.67
CA PRO A 34 26.07 28.07 -2.09
C PRO A 34 25.19 27.57 -0.95
N GLU A 35 24.17 28.35 -0.60
CA GLU A 35 23.19 27.91 0.39
C GLU A 35 22.46 26.69 -0.18
N PRO A 36 22.26 25.61 0.60
CA PRO A 36 21.49 24.48 0.12
C PRO A 36 20.08 24.94 -0.27
N PRO A 37 19.50 24.37 -1.33
CA PRO A 37 18.15 24.72 -1.75
C PRO A 37 17.17 24.53 -0.57
N PRO A 38 16.14 25.38 -0.45
CA PRO A 38 15.12 25.21 0.58
C PRO A 38 14.53 23.80 0.51
N PRO A 39 14.26 23.15 1.66
CA PRO A 39 13.63 21.84 1.65
C PRO A 39 12.27 21.90 0.95
N GLU A 40 12.03 20.96 0.03
CA GLU A 40 10.74 20.86 -0.67
C GLU A 40 9.58 20.61 0.31
N PRO A 41 8.38 21.18 0.09
CA PRO A 41 7.21 20.87 0.88
C PRO A 41 6.89 19.36 0.90
N PRO A 42 6.31 18.83 1.99
CA PRO A 42 5.92 17.42 2.04
C PRO A 42 4.77 17.17 1.06
N ARG A 43 4.95 16.21 0.15
CA ARG A 43 3.90 15.77 -0.79
C ARG A 43 3.61 14.28 -0.63
N PRO A 44 2.35 13.83 -0.77
CA PRO A 44 2.02 12.41 -0.79
C PRO A 44 2.82 11.68 -1.87
N THR A 45 3.60 10.68 -1.48
CA THR A 45 4.45 9.90 -2.40
C THR A 45 4.12 8.41 -2.32
N THR A 46 3.76 7.91 -1.15
CA THR A 46 3.42 6.49 -0.95
C THR A 46 2.11 6.36 -0.19
N VAL A 47 1.26 5.41 -0.59
CA VAL A 47 0.04 5.03 0.13
C VAL A 47 0.12 3.54 0.45
N LEU A 48 0.16 3.21 1.73
CA LEU A 48 0.16 1.83 2.21
C LEU A 48 -1.25 1.46 2.65
N VAL A 49 -1.84 0.46 1.98
CA VAL A 49 -3.18 -0.05 2.33
C VAL A 49 -3.02 -1.30 3.19
N SER A 50 -3.74 -1.35 4.31
CA SER A 50 -3.73 -2.47 5.26
C SER A 50 -5.15 -2.84 5.69
N PRO A 51 -5.53 -4.12 5.66
CA PRO A 51 -4.81 -5.23 5.03
C PRO A 51 -4.68 -5.07 3.50
N SER A 52 -3.65 -5.66 2.90
CA SER A 52 -3.45 -5.66 1.44
C SER A 52 -4.32 -6.71 0.72
N THR A 53 -4.90 -7.64 1.46
CA THR A 53 -5.82 -8.66 0.96
C THR A 53 -7.02 -8.79 1.89
N LEU A 54 -8.21 -8.94 1.31
CA LEU A 54 -9.46 -9.25 2.00
C LEU A 54 -10.10 -10.47 1.35
N GLN A 55 -10.56 -11.40 2.18
CA GLN A 55 -11.33 -12.56 1.76
C GLN A 55 -12.65 -12.56 2.52
N PHE A 56 -13.75 -12.62 1.78
CA PHE A 56 -15.09 -12.71 2.33
C PHE A 56 -15.68 -14.08 2.03
N GLY A 57 -16.17 -14.74 3.08
CA GLY A 57 -16.76 -16.08 3.00
C GLY A 57 -18.27 -16.07 2.79
N ALA A 58 -18.89 -14.90 2.89
CA ALA A 58 -20.32 -14.69 2.67
C ALA A 58 -20.60 -13.30 2.09
N ILE A 59 -21.70 -13.21 1.34
CA ILE A 59 -22.21 -11.95 0.81
C ILE A 59 -22.72 -11.09 1.97
N GLY A 60 -22.37 -9.80 1.94
CA GLY A 60 -22.76 -8.83 2.97
C GLY A 60 -21.75 -8.64 4.09
N GLU A 61 -20.72 -9.49 4.18
CA GLU A 61 -19.59 -9.27 5.10
C GLU A 61 -18.88 -7.94 4.80
N THR A 62 -18.34 -7.34 5.84
CA THR A 62 -17.65 -6.05 5.76
C THR A 62 -16.29 -6.11 6.44
N ALA A 63 -15.30 -5.41 5.88
CA ALA A 63 -13.99 -5.26 6.50
C ALA A 63 -13.45 -3.85 6.31
N GLN A 64 -12.73 -3.36 7.31
CA GLN A 64 -12.15 -2.01 7.29
C GLN A 64 -10.75 -2.04 6.67
N LEU A 65 -10.55 -1.25 5.62
CA LEU A 65 -9.22 -0.91 5.13
C LEU A 65 -8.71 0.36 5.81
N ARG A 66 -7.39 0.43 5.98
CA ARG A 66 -6.67 1.61 6.47
C ARG A 66 -5.63 2.01 5.44
N ALA A 67 -5.51 3.31 5.20
CA ALA A 67 -4.49 3.88 4.35
C ALA A 67 -3.52 4.73 5.19
N GLU A 68 -2.22 4.44 5.09
CA GLU A 68 -1.15 5.26 5.63
C GLU A 68 -0.45 6.00 4.48
N VAL A 69 -0.50 7.32 4.50
CA VAL A 69 0.15 8.17 3.48
C VAL A 69 1.51 8.61 3.98
N ARG A 70 2.54 8.50 3.15
CA ARG A 70 3.91 8.97 3.46
C ARG A 70 4.41 9.98 2.44
N ASP A 71 5.24 10.90 2.92
CA ASP A 71 5.90 11.91 2.09
C ASP A 71 7.13 11.35 1.35
N GLN A 72 7.82 12.22 0.59
CA GLN A 72 9.03 11.86 -0.16
C GLN A 72 10.22 11.41 0.71
N ASN A 73 10.16 11.64 2.02
CA ASN A 73 11.17 11.24 3.00
C ASN A 73 10.69 10.08 3.88
N GLU A 74 9.66 9.34 3.42
CA GLU A 74 9.01 8.23 4.12
C GLU A 74 8.36 8.61 5.45
N ARG A 75 8.09 9.90 5.69
CA ARG A 75 7.45 10.35 6.93
C ARG A 75 5.93 10.25 6.81
N PRO A 76 5.23 9.73 7.84
CA PRO A 76 3.77 9.70 7.84
C PRO A 76 3.16 11.10 7.71
N MET A 77 2.17 11.23 6.84
CA MET A 77 1.38 12.44 6.64
C MET A 77 0.00 12.27 7.28
N THR A 78 -0.46 13.29 7.98
CA THR A 78 -1.82 13.35 8.57
C THR A 78 -2.64 14.44 7.91
N GLY A 79 -3.97 14.33 7.96
CA GLY A 79 -4.88 15.31 7.34
C GLY A 79 -4.92 15.27 5.81
N VAL A 80 -4.30 14.26 5.19
CA VAL A 80 -4.38 14.06 3.74
C VAL A 80 -5.69 13.35 3.40
N THR A 81 -6.46 13.93 2.48
CA THR A 81 -7.67 13.30 1.96
C THR A 81 -7.30 12.08 1.13
N VAL A 82 -7.81 10.92 1.53
CA VAL A 82 -7.70 9.66 0.76
C VAL A 82 -9.03 9.39 0.08
N THR A 83 -9.00 9.13 -1.22
CA THR A 83 -10.17 8.68 -1.98
C THR A 83 -10.08 7.20 -2.28
N TRP A 84 -11.19 6.49 -2.12
CA TRP A 84 -11.29 5.06 -2.34
C TRP A 84 -12.11 4.76 -3.59
N ALA A 85 -11.70 3.74 -4.34
CA ALA A 85 -12.43 3.25 -5.50
C ALA A 85 -12.35 1.73 -5.60
N SER A 86 -13.42 1.08 -6.06
CA SER A 86 -13.43 -0.34 -6.41
C SER A 86 -13.32 -0.51 -7.92
N SER A 87 -12.55 -1.51 -8.36
CA SER A 87 -12.51 -1.93 -9.77
C SER A 87 -13.81 -2.57 -10.23
N ASP A 88 -14.55 -3.20 -9.31
CA ASP A 88 -15.84 -3.84 -9.58
C ASP A 88 -16.80 -3.62 -8.41
N PRO A 89 -17.61 -2.54 -8.48
CA PRO A 89 -18.62 -2.24 -7.47
C PRO A 89 -19.76 -3.27 -7.40
N ALA A 90 -19.93 -4.16 -8.38
CA ALA A 90 -20.92 -5.23 -8.30
C ALA A 90 -20.43 -6.41 -7.43
N VAL A 91 -19.11 -6.62 -7.35
CA VAL A 91 -18.47 -7.63 -6.49
C VAL A 91 -18.21 -7.08 -5.09
N ALA A 92 -17.57 -5.92 -4.99
CA ALA A 92 -17.25 -5.30 -3.71
C ALA A 92 -17.30 -3.77 -3.78
N THR A 93 -17.94 -3.16 -2.78
CA THR A 93 -18.01 -1.70 -2.63
C THR A 93 -17.10 -1.24 -1.52
N VAL A 94 -16.63 0.01 -1.60
CA VAL A 94 -15.86 0.67 -0.54
C VAL A 94 -16.44 2.06 -0.31
N ASP A 95 -16.59 2.46 0.96
CA ASP A 95 -17.06 3.80 1.31
C ASP A 95 -15.90 4.82 1.44
N ALA A 96 -16.25 6.08 1.74
CA ALA A 96 -15.27 7.14 1.92
C ALA A 96 -14.32 6.94 3.12
N THR A 97 -14.69 6.08 4.07
CA THR A 97 -13.87 5.74 5.24
C THR A 97 -12.97 4.53 5.00
N GLY A 98 -13.12 3.83 3.87
CA GLY A 98 -12.41 2.59 3.57
C GLY A 98 -13.11 1.32 4.08
N LEU A 99 -14.39 1.39 4.45
CA LEU A 99 -15.18 0.22 4.79
C LEU A 99 -15.59 -0.51 3.51
N VAL A 100 -15.08 -1.73 3.33
CA VAL A 100 -15.37 -2.59 2.19
C VAL A 100 -16.55 -3.50 2.52
N ARG A 101 -17.47 -3.69 1.57
CA ARG A 101 -18.59 -4.62 1.67
C ARG A 101 -18.64 -5.57 0.47
N ALA A 102 -18.74 -6.87 0.75
CA ALA A 102 -18.95 -7.91 -0.25
C ALA A 102 -20.40 -7.91 -0.76
N LEU A 103 -20.60 -7.96 -2.07
CA LEU A 103 -21.92 -7.94 -2.71
C LEU A 103 -22.19 -9.17 -3.58
N ALA A 104 -21.17 -9.71 -4.25
CA ALA A 104 -21.30 -10.89 -5.10
C ALA A 104 -19.97 -11.66 -5.17
N ASP A 105 -20.05 -12.94 -5.52
CA ASP A 105 -18.88 -13.78 -5.74
C ASP A 105 -17.99 -13.21 -6.87
N GLY A 106 -16.69 -13.19 -6.65
CA GLY A 106 -15.73 -12.67 -7.63
C GLY A 106 -14.49 -12.08 -7.00
N SER A 107 -13.75 -11.34 -7.81
CA SER A 107 -12.56 -10.60 -7.37
C SER A 107 -12.67 -9.13 -7.74
N ALA A 108 -12.19 -8.27 -6.85
CA ALA A 108 -12.12 -6.83 -7.05
C ALA A 108 -10.80 -6.28 -6.48
N SER A 109 -10.37 -5.14 -6.98
CA SER A 109 -9.26 -4.37 -6.41
C SER A 109 -9.79 -3.06 -5.85
N ILE A 110 -9.43 -2.77 -4.60
CA ILE A 110 -9.75 -1.51 -3.93
C ILE A 110 -8.52 -0.62 -3.97
N THR A 111 -8.64 0.57 -4.57
CA THR A 111 -7.56 1.54 -4.70
C THR A 111 -7.78 2.72 -3.76
N ALA A 112 -6.77 3.05 -2.96
CA ALA A 112 -6.66 4.26 -2.17
C ALA A 112 -5.77 5.27 -2.91
N THR A 113 -6.24 6.50 -3.08
CA THR A 113 -5.50 7.57 -3.77
C THR A 113 -5.34 8.77 -2.85
N ALA A 114 -4.10 9.28 -2.74
CA ALA A 114 -3.76 10.50 -2.02
C ALA A 114 -2.87 11.37 -2.90
N GLY A 115 -3.42 12.45 -3.47
CA GLY A 115 -2.71 13.25 -4.46
C GLY A 115 -2.36 12.41 -5.71
N SER A 116 -1.07 12.31 -6.04
CA SER A 116 -0.56 11.45 -7.12
C SER A 116 -0.19 10.03 -6.66
N ALA A 117 -0.17 9.77 -5.35
CA ALA A 117 0.21 8.49 -4.80
C ALA A 117 -1.00 7.55 -4.70
N THR A 118 -0.79 6.26 -4.94
CA THR A 118 -1.84 5.24 -4.86
C THR A 118 -1.36 4.00 -4.10
N GLY A 119 -2.31 3.28 -3.51
CA GLY A 119 -2.10 1.99 -2.86
C GLY A 119 -3.32 1.10 -3.13
N GLN A 120 -3.14 -0.22 -3.05
CA GLN A 120 -4.20 -1.17 -3.43
C GLN A 120 -4.37 -2.28 -2.40
N ALA A 121 -5.59 -2.79 -2.31
CA ALA A 121 -5.93 -4.04 -1.64
C ALA A 121 -6.70 -4.95 -2.61
N ALA A 122 -6.32 -6.23 -2.66
CA ALA A 122 -7.06 -7.24 -3.40
C ALA A 122 -8.22 -7.77 -2.55
N VAL A 123 -9.38 -7.91 -3.17
CA VAL A 123 -10.59 -8.45 -2.55
C VAL A 123 -11.02 -9.69 -3.30
N THR A 124 -11.33 -10.75 -2.57
CA THR A 124 -11.94 -11.97 -3.10
C THR A 124 -13.19 -12.29 -2.29
N VAL A 125 -14.30 -12.51 -2.97
CA VAL A 125 -15.59 -12.88 -2.39
C VAL A 125 -15.94 -14.27 -2.89
N MET A 126 -16.21 -15.19 -1.99
CA MET A 126 -16.69 -16.52 -2.32
C MET A 126 -17.66 -16.99 -1.24
N ASP A 127 -18.94 -17.09 -1.58
CA ASP A 127 -20.00 -17.71 -0.77
C ASP A 127 -19.78 -19.23 -0.73
N LEU A 128 -18.82 -19.64 0.12
CA LEU A 128 -18.41 -21.03 0.25
C LEU A 128 -19.58 -21.90 0.73
N ASP A 129 -20.41 -21.37 1.62
CA ASP A 129 -21.55 -22.11 2.18
C ASP A 129 -22.57 -22.42 1.07
N ARG A 130 -22.88 -21.44 0.20
CA ARG A 130 -23.71 -21.67 -1.00
C ARG A 130 -23.08 -22.69 -1.93
N ALA A 131 -21.79 -22.58 -2.24
CA ALA A 131 -21.11 -23.50 -3.13
C ALA A 131 -21.16 -24.95 -2.61
N VAL A 132 -20.96 -25.14 -1.30
CA VAL A 132 -21.04 -26.45 -0.64
C VAL A 132 -22.48 -26.99 -0.68
N LEU A 133 -23.48 -26.16 -0.37
CA LEU A 133 -24.88 -26.59 -0.41
C LEU A 133 -25.34 -26.95 -1.83
N VAL A 134 -24.99 -26.16 -2.85
CA VAL A 134 -25.27 -26.49 -4.25
C VAL A 134 -24.65 -27.84 -4.63
N THR A 135 -23.42 -28.10 -4.19
CA THR A 135 -22.74 -29.37 -4.43
C THR A 135 -23.46 -30.52 -3.71
N PHE A 136 -23.83 -30.32 -2.44
CA PHE A 136 -24.59 -31.29 -1.65
C PHE A 136 -25.92 -31.66 -2.32
N TYR A 137 -26.70 -30.66 -2.74
CA TYR A 137 -27.97 -30.84 -3.45
C TYR A 137 -27.82 -31.73 -4.68
N ARG A 138 -26.81 -31.44 -5.51
CA ARG A 138 -26.54 -32.22 -6.73
C ARG A 138 -26.09 -33.64 -6.41
N ALA A 139 -25.23 -33.81 -5.41
CA ALA A 139 -24.70 -35.11 -5.00
C ALA A 139 -25.77 -36.05 -4.39
N THR A 140 -26.88 -35.49 -3.92
CA THR A 140 -27.92 -36.22 -3.17
C THR A 140 -29.27 -36.27 -3.90
N ALA A 141 -29.23 -36.10 -5.23
CA ALA A 141 -30.41 -36.07 -6.09
C ALA A 141 -31.49 -35.10 -5.59
N GLY A 142 -31.10 -33.87 -5.27
CA GLY A 142 -31.95 -32.83 -4.71
C GLY A 142 -33.26 -32.56 -5.45
N GLU A 143 -33.28 -32.82 -6.75
CA GLU A 143 -34.47 -32.74 -7.61
C GLU A 143 -35.57 -33.76 -7.24
N SER A 144 -35.22 -34.85 -6.55
CA SER A 144 -36.12 -35.89 -6.08
C SER A 144 -36.51 -35.74 -4.59
N TRP A 145 -36.06 -34.67 -3.94
CA TRP A 145 -36.43 -34.39 -2.57
C TRP A 145 -37.90 -34.02 -2.46
N ARG A 146 -38.48 -34.24 -1.27
CA ARG A 146 -39.89 -33.87 -1.02
C ARG A 146 -40.09 -32.36 -0.99
N ARG A 147 -39.07 -31.62 -0.52
CA ARG A 147 -39.03 -30.17 -0.45
C ARG A 147 -37.64 -29.66 -0.81
N SER A 148 -37.59 -28.72 -1.74
CA SER A 148 -36.37 -28.07 -2.24
C SER A 148 -36.57 -26.57 -2.43
N ASP A 149 -37.46 -25.97 -1.63
CA ASP A 149 -37.79 -24.54 -1.72
C ASP A 149 -36.50 -23.69 -1.68
N ASN A 150 -36.35 -22.80 -2.67
CA ASN A 150 -35.21 -21.90 -2.89
C ASN A 150 -33.83 -22.54 -3.14
N TRP A 151 -33.69 -23.87 -3.15
CA TRP A 151 -32.44 -24.50 -3.54
C TRP A 151 -32.06 -24.15 -4.98
N LEU A 152 -30.78 -23.87 -5.22
CA LEU A 152 -30.23 -23.38 -6.50
C LEU A 152 -30.74 -22.00 -6.95
N SER A 153 -31.42 -21.24 -6.09
CA SER A 153 -31.85 -19.86 -6.37
C SER A 153 -30.91 -18.82 -5.78
N ASP A 154 -31.06 -17.55 -6.17
CA ASP A 154 -30.31 -16.42 -5.59
C ASP A 154 -30.84 -15.96 -4.22
N ALA A 155 -31.88 -16.62 -3.68
CA ALA A 155 -32.40 -16.28 -2.36
C ALA A 155 -31.31 -16.47 -1.28
N PRO A 156 -31.32 -15.67 -0.19
CA PRO A 156 -30.42 -15.85 0.95
C PRO A 156 -30.48 -17.29 1.49
N LEU A 157 -29.34 -17.86 1.90
CA LEU A 157 -29.26 -19.27 2.31
C LEU A 157 -30.22 -19.62 3.45
N GLY A 158 -30.49 -18.71 4.39
CA GLY A 158 -31.47 -18.92 5.46
C GLY A 158 -32.93 -19.02 4.98
N GLN A 159 -33.22 -18.73 3.71
CA GLN A 159 -34.52 -18.96 3.09
C GLN A 159 -34.63 -20.32 2.38
N TRP A 160 -33.53 -21.06 2.25
CA TRP A 160 -33.53 -22.37 1.62
C TRP A 160 -34.15 -23.39 2.58
N PHE A 161 -34.98 -24.29 2.04
CA PHE A 161 -35.63 -25.29 2.86
C PHE A 161 -34.59 -26.11 3.65
N GLY A 162 -34.73 -26.13 4.98
CA GLY A 162 -33.87 -26.90 5.87
C GLY A 162 -32.53 -26.24 6.20
N VAL A 163 -32.20 -25.06 5.66
CA VAL A 163 -30.96 -24.35 5.96
C VAL A 163 -31.21 -23.30 7.02
N ARG A 164 -30.42 -23.33 8.10
CA ARG A 164 -30.42 -22.29 9.13
C ARG A 164 -29.10 -21.54 9.11
N THR A 165 -29.16 -20.22 9.12
CA THR A 165 -27.98 -19.35 9.16
C THR A 165 -27.91 -18.56 10.46
N ASP A 166 -26.73 -18.03 10.77
CA ASP A 166 -26.55 -16.98 11.78
C ASP A 166 -26.87 -15.58 11.22
N ASP A 167 -26.64 -14.54 12.03
CA ASP A 167 -26.87 -13.13 11.66
C ASP A 167 -25.93 -12.63 10.55
N GLN A 168 -24.84 -13.36 10.27
CA GLN A 168 -23.89 -13.07 9.20
C GLN A 168 -24.20 -13.85 7.91
N GLY A 169 -25.27 -14.65 7.91
CA GLY A 169 -25.66 -15.48 6.77
C GLY A 169 -24.86 -16.78 6.63
N ARG A 170 -24.05 -17.14 7.63
CA ARG A 170 -23.28 -18.40 7.63
C ARG A 170 -24.16 -19.57 8.01
N VAL A 171 -24.01 -20.69 7.32
CA VAL A 171 -24.81 -21.89 7.58
C VAL A 171 -24.36 -22.54 8.89
N ILE A 172 -25.30 -22.65 9.84
CA ILE A 172 -25.06 -23.24 11.16
C ILE A 172 -25.81 -24.56 11.36
N GLU A 173 -26.81 -24.85 10.53
CA GLU A 173 -27.59 -26.08 10.63
C GLU A 173 -28.21 -26.46 9.28
N LEU A 174 -28.25 -27.76 9.01
CA LEU A 174 -28.95 -28.35 7.87
C LEU A 174 -29.93 -29.42 8.36
N ASN A 175 -31.22 -29.14 8.29
CA ASN A 175 -32.29 -30.06 8.66
C ASN A 175 -33.08 -30.51 7.42
N LEU A 176 -32.75 -31.70 6.93
CA LEU A 176 -33.41 -32.35 5.80
C LEU A 176 -34.02 -33.69 6.22
N GLN A 177 -34.39 -33.81 7.50
CA GLN A 177 -34.99 -35.02 8.03
C GLN A 177 -36.25 -35.38 7.24
N HIS A 178 -36.39 -36.67 6.92
CA HIS A 178 -37.51 -37.19 6.17
C HIS A 178 -37.73 -36.53 4.78
N ASN A 179 -36.69 -35.91 4.20
CA ASN A 179 -36.80 -35.19 2.92
C ASN A 179 -36.45 -36.03 1.68
N ASN A 180 -36.37 -37.36 1.81
CA ASN A 180 -35.96 -38.24 0.72
C ASN A 180 -34.56 -37.90 0.16
N VAL A 181 -33.62 -37.57 1.06
CA VAL A 181 -32.23 -37.29 0.67
C VAL A 181 -31.61 -38.59 0.15
N GLY A 182 -31.38 -38.65 -1.15
CA GLY A 182 -30.70 -39.77 -1.81
C GLY A 182 -29.19 -39.68 -1.61
N GLY A 183 -28.51 -40.81 -1.60
CA GLY A 183 -27.05 -40.87 -1.68
C GLY A 183 -26.60 -41.53 -2.98
N PRO A 184 -25.34 -41.33 -3.41
CA PRO A 184 -24.71 -42.20 -4.40
C PRO A 184 -24.61 -43.66 -3.93
#